data_AF-A0A7V1H150-F1
#
_entry.id   AF-A0A7V1H150-F1
#
_cell.length_a   1.000
_cell.length_b   1.000
_cell.length_c   1.000
_cell.angle_alpha   90.00
_cell.angle_beta   90.00
_cell.angle_gamma   90.00
#
_symmetry.space_group_name_H-M   'P 1'
#
loop_
_entity.id
_entity.type
_entity.pdbx_description
1 polymer ?
#
loop_
_entity_poly.entity_id
_entity_poly.type
_entity_poly.pdbx_seq_one_letter_code
_entity_poly.pdbx_strand_id
1 'polypeptide(L)' 'MTPAAETRAIITVEDHYAQGGLGEAVLSALADNPAPVYVLAVDKMPRSGRPDELLDYENISKTAIVNKVNELIKSD' A
#
# COMPACT_ATOMS: atom_id res chain seq x y z
N MET A 1 4.74 22.10 -1.60
CA MET A 1 3.45 21.37 -1.53
C MET A 1 3.79 19.89 -1.62
N THR A 2 3.44 19.08 -0.62
CA THR A 2 3.64 17.62 -0.68
C THR A 2 2.42 16.99 -1.39
N PRO A 3 2.57 15.88 -2.15
CA PRO A 3 1.43 15.19 -2.76
C PRO A 3 0.33 14.78 -1.76
N ALA A 4 0.73 14.58 -0.50
CA ALA A 4 -0.16 14.40 0.65
C ALA A 4 -1.19 15.54 0.84
N ALA A 5 -0.85 16.77 0.47
CA ALA A 5 -1.75 17.93 0.61
C ALA A 5 -2.82 18.00 -0.49
N GLU A 6 -2.66 17.24 -1.57
CA GLU A 6 -3.57 17.26 -2.74
C GLU A 6 -4.53 16.06 -2.76
N THR A 7 -4.29 15.05 -1.92
CA THR A 7 -5.03 13.77 -1.91
C THR A 7 -5.53 13.44 -0.51
N ARG A 8 -6.58 12.62 -0.41
CA ARG A 8 -7.16 12.23 0.90
C ARG A 8 -6.26 11.25 1.67
N ALA A 9 -5.49 10.43 0.95
CA ALA A 9 -4.62 9.39 1.51
C ALA A 9 -3.59 8.95 0.48
N ILE A 10 -2.50 8.37 0.97
CA ILE A 10 -1.46 7.71 0.18
C ILE A 10 -1.58 6.19 0.39
N ILE A 11 -1.48 5.42 -0.69
CA ILE A 11 -1.34 3.97 -0.63
C ILE A 11 0.04 3.62 -1.19
N THR A 12 0.83 2.90 -0.40
CA THR A 12 2.07 2.28 -0.86
C THR A 12 1.79 0.82 -1.16
N VAL A 13 2.41 0.30 -2.23
CA VAL A 13 2.27 -1.09 -2.66
C VAL A 13 3.65 -1.64 -2.92
N GLU A 14 4.02 -2.72 -2.25
CA GLU A 14 5.34 -3.32 -2.36
C GLU A 14 5.30 -4.84 -2.34
N ASP A 15 6.05 -5.47 -3.24
CA ASP A 15 6.30 -6.92 -3.27
C ASP A 15 7.47 -7.27 -2.31
N HIS A 16 7.37 -6.74 -1.09
CA HIS A 16 8.35 -6.86 -0.02
C HIS A 16 7.62 -6.76 1.32
N TYR A 17 8.21 -7.29 2.39
CA TYR A 17 7.67 -7.11 3.73
C TYR A 17 7.61 -5.62 4.10
N ALA A 18 6.61 -5.22 4.87
CA ALA A 18 6.42 -3.82 5.23
C ALA A 18 7.62 -3.23 6.02
N GLN A 19 8.32 -4.07 6.80
CA GLN A 19 9.43 -3.65 7.65
C GLN A 19 10.65 -3.26 6.82
N GLY A 20 11.17 -2.04 7.04
CA GLY A 20 12.24 -1.44 6.24
C GLY A 20 11.84 -1.14 4.80
N GLY A 21 10.54 -1.22 4.49
CA GLY A 21 10.00 -1.15 3.14
C GLY A 21 9.72 0.27 2.65
N LEU A 22 9.07 0.33 1.49
CA LEU A 22 8.59 1.57 0.88
C LEU A 22 7.62 2.31 1.80
N GLY A 23 6.71 1.60 2.45
CA GLY A 23 5.75 2.17 3.40
C GLY A 23 6.43 2.97 4.51
N GLU A 24 7.48 2.40 5.13
CA GLU A 24 8.26 3.07 6.16
C GLU A 24 9.06 4.25 5.62
N ALA A 25 9.65 4.13 4.43
CA ALA A 25 10.36 5.23 3.79
C ALA A 25 9.43 6.43 3.52
N VAL A 26 8.20 6.17 3.05
CA VAL A 26 7.19 7.21 2.82
C VAL A 26 6.73 7.83 4.14
N LEU A 27 6.45 7.01 5.16
CA LEU A 27 6.10 7.51 6.50
C LEU A 27 7.21 8.40 7.08
N SER A 28 8.47 8.00 6.93
CA SER A 28 9.62 8.80 7.38
C SER A 28 9.71 10.13 6.62
N ALA A 29 9.45 10.15 5.31
CA ALA A 29 9.47 11.36 4.51
C ALA A 29 8.32 12.34 4.86
N LEU A 30 7.24 11.84 5.45
CA LEU A 30 6.07 12.62 5.87
C LEU A 30 6.11 12.97 7.36
N ALA A 31 7.20 12.71 8.08
CA ALA A 31 7.28 12.92 9.53
C ALA A 31 6.90 14.36 9.95
N ASP A 32 7.35 15.37 9.20
CA ASP A 32 7.08 16.79 9.49
C ASP A 32 5.71 17.27 8.98
N ASN A 33 5.07 16.51 8.09
CA ASN A 33 3.74 16.81 7.56
C ASN A 33 2.92 15.52 7.36
N PRO A 34 2.38 14.95 8.45
CA PRO A 34 1.71 13.65 8.41
C PRO A 34 0.48 13.64 7.50
N ALA A 35 0.29 12.51 6.82
CA ALA A 35 -0.92 12.22 6.07
C ALA A 35 -1.31 10.75 6.27
N PRO A 36 -2.57 10.35 6.00
CA PRO A 36 -2.96 8.95 6.03
C PRO A 36 -2.15 8.15 5.01
N VAL A 37 -1.39 7.17 5.48
CA VAL A 37 -0.63 6.22 4.64
C VAL A 37 -1.13 4.82 4.93
N TYR A 38 -1.50 4.10 3.87
CA TYR A 38 -1.88 2.69 3.91
C TYR A 38 -0.83 1.86 3.18
N VAL A 39 -0.39 0.75 3.76
CA VAL A 39 0.65 -0.10 3.20
C VAL A 39 0.02 -1.42 2.76
N LEU A 40 0.14 -1.74 1.47
CA LEU A 40 -0.14 -3.05 0.91
C LEU A 40 1.20 -3.74 0.64
N ALA A 41 1.54 -4.72 1.47
CA ALA A 41 2.83 -5.41 1.47
C ALA A 41 2.61 -6.91 1.61
N VAL A 42 3.58 -7.71 1.17
CA VAL A 42 3.52 -9.16 1.36
C VAL A 42 3.70 -9.48 2.85
N ASP A 43 2.90 -10.42 3.35
CA ASP A 43 2.95 -10.84 4.76
C ASP A 43 2.80 -12.35 4.95
N LYS A 44 2.60 -13.09 3.84
CA LYS A 44 2.31 -14.52 3.89
C LYS A 44 3.57 -15.35 3.64
N MET A 45 3.39 -16.66 3.78
CA MET A 45 4.45 -17.62 3.47
C MET A 45 4.62 -17.71 1.94
N PRO A 46 5.83 -17.51 1.39
CA PRO A 46 6.05 -17.56 -0.06
C PRO A 46 5.58 -18.88 -0.69
N ARG A 47 4.95 -18.77 -1.86
CA ARG A 47 4.44 -19.91 -2.63
C ARG A 47 4.97 -19.89 -4.05
N SER A 48 5.00 -21.07 -4.67
CA SER A 48 5.16 -21.19 -6.12
C SER A 48 3.81 -20.99 -6.79
N GLY A 49 3.78 -20.27 -7.91
CA GLY A 49 2.57 -19.95 -8.64
C GLY A 49 2.87 -19.01 -9.78
N ARG A 50 1.85 -18.64 -10.56
CA ARG A 50 2.02 -17.61 -11.57
C ARG A 50 2.10 -16.23 -10.90
N PRO A 51 2.82 -15.25 -11.49
CA PRO A 51 2.97 -13.93 -10.89
C PRO A 51 1.65 -13.26 -10.51
N ASP A 52 0.63 -13.34 -11.38
CA ASP A 52 -0.69 -12.78 -11.14
C ASP A 52 -1.41 -13.41 -9.95
N GLU A 53 -1.33 -14.74 -9.83
CA GLU A 53 -1.90 -15.50 -8.71
C GLU A 53 -1.21 -15.16 -7.39
N LEU A 54 0.11 -14.94 -7.42
CA LEU A 54 0.89 -14.58 -6.23
C LEU A 54 0.58 -13.14 -5.77
N LEU A 55 0.41 -12.19 -6.68
CA LEU A 55 -0.01 -10.83 -6.32
C LEU A 55 -1.41 -10.80 -5.70
N ASP A 56 -2.35 -11.62 -6.22
CA ASP A 56 -3.67 -11.79 -5.61
C ASP A 56 -3.56 -12.47 -4.24
N TYR A 57 -2.75 -13.52 -4.13
CA TYR A 57 -2.49 -14.22 -2.88
C TYR A 57 -1.95 -13.28 -1.81
N GLU A 58 -1.01 -12.38 -2.12
CA GLU A 58 -0.43 -11.43 -1.18
C GLU A 58 -1.29 -10.15 -0.98
N ASN A 59 -2.48 -10.06 -1.61
CA ASN A 59 -3.34 -8.87 -1.56
C ASN A 59 -2.66 -7.56 -2.05
N ILE A 60 -1.75 -7.64 -3.01
CA ILE A 60 -1.09 -6.47 -3.64
C ILE A 60 -1.42 -6.33 -5.13
N SER A 61 -2.35 -7.13 -5.64
CA SER A 61 -2.79 -7.08 -7.03
C SER A 61 -3.57 -5.80 -7.38
N LYS A 62 -3.79 -5.58 -8.68
CA LYS A 62 -4.70 -4.53 -9.20
C LYS A 62 -6.06 -4.55 -8.49
N THR A 63 -6.63 -5.73 -8.27
CA THR A 63 -7.94 -5.87 -7.63
C THR A 63 -7.88 -5.41 -6.17
N ALA A 64 -6.83 -5.81 -5.44
CA ALA A 64 -6.63 -5.38 -4.06
C ALA A 64 -6.43 -3.87 -3.95
N ILE A 65 -5.64 -3.27 -4.85
CA ILE A 65 -5.42 -1.82 -4.90
C ILE A 65 -6.74 -1.08 -5.13
N VAL A 66 -7.52 -1.48 -6.15
CA VAL A 66 -8.81 -0.87 -6.46
C VAL A 66 -9.80 -1.01 -5.30
N ASN A 67 -9.82 -2.18 -4.64
CA ASN A 67 -10.67 -2.39 -3.47
C ASN A 67 -10.29 -1.46 -2.32
N LYS A 68 -8.98 -1.31 -2.02
CA LYS A 68 -8.52 -0.38 -0.99
C LYS A 68 -8.86 1.07 -1.33
N VAL A 69 -8.67 1.49 -2.58
CA VAL A 69 -9.10 2.83 -3.03
C VAL A 69 -10.60 3.02 -2.82
N ASN A 70 -11.41 2.04 -3.25
CA ASN A 70 -12.87 2.09 -3.10
C ASN A 70 -13.34 2.13 -1.65
N GLU A 71 -12.66 1.42 -0.75
CA GLU A 71 -12.90 1.49 0.70
C GLU A 71 -12.68 2.92 1.21
N LEU A 72 -11.54 3.53 0.89
CA LEU A 72 -11.16 4.85 1.37
C LEU A 72 -12.04 5.99 0.84
N ILE A 73 -12.62 5.85 -0.37
CA ILE A 73 -13.52 6.86 -0.94
C ILE A 73 -14.98 6.68 -0.52
N LYS A 74 -15.38 5.49 0.00
CA LYS A 74 -16.76 5.22 0.44
C LYS A 74 -16.96 5.43 1.94
N SER A 75 -15.90 5.39 2.72
CA SER A 75 -15.93 5.73 4.14
C SER A 75 -16.04 7.25 4.31
N ASP A 76 -17.28 7.73 4.41
CA ASP A 76 -17.66 9.06 4.93
C ASP A 76 -18.51 8.88 6.21
#